data_AF-A0A9D6HC12-F1
#
_entry.id   AF-A0A9D6HC12-F1
#
_cell.length_a   1.000
_cell.length_b   1.000
_cell.length_c   1.000
_cell.angle_alpha   90.00
_cell.angle_beta   90.00
_cell.angle_gamma   90.00
#
_symmetry.space_group_name_H-M   'P 1'
#
loop_
_entity.id
_entity.type
_entity.pdbx_description
1 polymer ?
#
loop_
_entity_poly.entity_id
_entity_poly.type
_entity_poly.pdbx_seq_one_letter_code
_entity_poly.pdbx_strand_id
1 'polypeptide(L)'
;MEAKIDKQNQGDMVTLANRFYELSAGCPVDADAARRLQIDLPTLRKLGEAFRMGWLHNVLSRITPLTMHRMDDYLMIADLFVLDAEGADHVLDRFDADLELFCSVAEITVTEHMTGQTVSDELKAHLKLYSAIAQVFYDKFPIEQRDPIRRLTSAQGMHDYSNPFIKEFIDSRFNRKK
;
A
#
# COMPACT_ATOMS: atom_id res chain seq x y z
N MET A 1 -43.63 20.99 -27.90
CA MET A 1 -43.86 20.57 -26.51
C MET A 1 -42.88 19.43 -26.26
N GLU A 2 -41.66 19.81 -25.88
CA GLU A 2 -40.52 18.90 -25.77
C GLU A 2 -40.59 18.17 -24.43
N ALA A 3 -40.63 16.84 -24.47
CA ALA A 3 -40.60 16.01 -23.29
C ALA A 3 -39.20 16.07 -22.67
N LYS A 4 -39.11 16.71 -21.50
CA LYS A 4 -37.95 16.62 -20.61
C LYS A 4 -37.79 15.15 -20.20
N ILE A 5 -36.72 14.52 -20.67
CA ILE A 5 -36.27 13.23 -20.16
C ILE A 5 -35.57 13.52 -18.84
N ASP A 6 -36.23 13.16 -17.74
CA ASP A 6 -35.69 13.21 -16.39
C ASP A 6 -34.45 12.32 -16.29
N LYS A 7 -33.27 12.95 -16.19
CA LYS A 7 -32.01 12.32 -15.77
C LYS A 7 -31.99 12.15 -14.25
N GLN A 8 -32.95 11.41 -13.71
CA GLN A 8 -32.98 11.02 -12.30
C GLN A 8 -33.30 9.53 -12.22
N ASN A 9 -32.25 8.69 -12.20
CA ASN A 9 -32.20 7.35 -11.58
C ASN A 9 -30.90 6.62 -12.02
N GLN A 10 -29.75 7.21 -11.72
CA GLN A 10 -28.42 6.58 -11.88
C GLN A 10 -27.75 6.40 -10.51
N GLY A 11 -28.55 6.09 -9.49
CA GLY A 11 -28.09 5.73 -8.15
C GLY A 11 -28.54 4.30 -7.83
N ASP A 12 -27.56 3.44 -7.53
CA ASP A 12 -27.68 2.18 -6.82
C ASP A 12 -28.64 1.10 -7.33
N MET A 13 -28.26 0.45 -8.43
CA MET A 13 -28.35 -1.02 -8.45
C MET A 13 -26.99 -1.59 -8.03
N VAL A 14 -26.76 -1.69 -6.71
CA VAL A 14 -25.74 -2.61 -6.19
C VAL A 14 -26.16 -3.99 -6.70
N THR A 15 -25.45 -4.51 -7.70
CA THR A 15 -25.80 -5.79 -8.28
C THR A 15 -25.70 -6.87 -7.21
N LEU A 16 -26.54 -7.91 -7.28
CA LEU A 16 -26.51 -9.02 -6.33
C LEU A 16 -25.09 -9.60 -6.19
N ALA A 17 -24.32 -9.61 -7.28
CA ALA A 17 -22.92 -10.04 -7.31
C ALA A 17 -22.01 -9.17 -6.43
N ASN A 18 -22.18 -7.85 -6.43
CA ASN A 18 -21.40 -6.95 -5.56
C ASN A 18 -21.63 -7.28 -4.08
N ARG A 19 -22.89 -7.48 -3.69
CA ARG A 19 -23.23 -7.90 -2.31
C ARG A 19 -22.62 -9.26 -1.96
N PHE A 20 -22.54 -10.19 -2.90
CA PHE A 20 -21.89 -11.48 -2.66
C PHE A 20 -20.39 -11.34 -2.37
N TYR A 21 -19.69 -10.46 -3.09
CA TYR A 21 -18.27 -10.19 -2.82
C TYR A 21 -18.07 -9.58 -1.44
N GLU A 22 -18.87 -8.58 -1.07
CA GLU A 22 -18.80 -7.92 0.24
C GLU A 22 -19.08 -8.89 1.39
N LEU A 23 -20.13 -9.73 1.25
CA LEU A 23 -20.46 -10.76 2.23
C LEU A 23 -19.35 -11.80 2.38
N SER A 24 -18.66 -12.13 1.29
CA SER A 24 -17.57 -13.11 1.31
C SER A 24 -16.29 -12.55 1.93
N ALA A 25 -15.96 -11.30 1.62
CA ALA A 25 -14.79 -10.60 2.16
C ALA A 25 -14.98 -10.15 3.62
N GLY A 26 -16.24 -9.88 4.02
CA GLY A 26 -16.58 -9.29 5.32
C GLY A 26 -16.28 -7.78 5.41
N CYS A 27 -16.09 -7.11 4.27
CA CYS A 27 -15.88 -5.67 4.15
C CYS A 27 -16.29 -5.20 2.74
N PRO A 28 -16.43 -3.88 2.52
CA PRO A 28 -16.65 -3.32 1.19
C PRO A 28 -15.59 -3.77 0.17
N VAL A 29 -16.01 -4.06 -1.08
CA VAL A 29 -15.15 -4.57 -2.15
C VAL A 29 -15.43 -3.85 -3.45
N ASP A 30 -14.37 -3.49 -4.16
CA ASP A 30 -14.47 -3.08 -5.56
C ASP A 30 -14.82 -4.28 -6.44
N ALA A 31 -16.07 -4.32 -6.89
CA ALA A 31 -16.59 -5.40 -7.72
C ALA A 31 -16.01 -5.40 -9.15
N ASP A 32 -15.52 -4.27 -9.66
CA ASP A 32 -14.83 -4.21 -10.96
C ASP A 32 -13.44 -4.84 -10.84
N ALA A 33 -12.71 -4.52 -9.77
CA ALA A 33 -11.43 -5.15 -9.45
C ALA A 33 -11.59 -6.66 -9.24
N ALA A 34 -12.60 -7.09 -8.47
CA ALA A 34 -12.87 -8.52 -8.23
C ALA A 34 -13.13 -9.29 -9.54
N ARG A 35 -13.88 -8.69 -10.47
CA ARG A 35 -14.14 -9.28 -11.80
C ARG A 35 -12.89 -9.30 -12.67
N ARG A 36 -12.11 -8.22 -12.71
CA ARG A 36 -10.87 -8.12 -13.49
C ARG A 36 -9.83 -9.14 -13.02
N LEU A 37 -9.69 -9.31 -11.70
CA LEU A 37 -8.76 -10.25 -11.08
C LEU A 37 -9.22 -11.72 -11.17
N GLN A 38 -10.48 -11.96 -11.53
CA GLN A 38 -11.09 -13.30 -11.54
C GLN A 38 -10.88 -14.05 -10.21
N ILE A 39 -10.99 -13.32 -9.10
CA ILE A 39 -10.67 -13.85 -7.77
C ILE A 39 -11.72 -14.88 -7.31
N ASP A 40 -11.25 -16.02 -6.79
CA ASP A 40 -12.12 -17.01 -6.16
C ASP A 40 -12.57 -16.56 -4.76
N LEU A 41 -13.70 -17.10 -4.28
CA LEU A 41 -14.29 -16.71 -3.00
C LEU A 41 -13.39 -17.02 -1.79
N PRO A 42 -12.71 -18.19 -1.69
CA PRO A 42 -11.76 -18.44 -0.60
C PRO A 42 -10.64 -17.40 -0.53
N THR A 43 -10.06 -17.03 -1.67
CA THR A 43 -9.00 -16.03 -1.75
C THR A 43 -9.53 -14.66 -1.38
N LEU A 44 -10.71 -14.26 -1.90
CA LEU A 44 -11.34 -12.99 -1.53
C LEU A 44 -11.58 -12.90 -0.02
N ARG A 45 -12.07 -13.98 0.61
CA ARG A 45 -12.26 -14.04 2.06
C ARG A 45 -10.95 -13.88 2.83
N LYS A 46 -9.90 -14.62 2.42
CA LYS A 46 -8.56 -14.52 3.01
C LYS A 46 -8.00 -13.11 2.91
N LEU A 47 -8.13 -12.46 1.74
CA LEU A 47 -7.61 -11.11 1.53
C LEU A 47 -8.44 -10.06 2.30
N GLY A 48 -9.77 -10.24 2.39
CA GLY A 48 -10.64 -9.36 3.19
C GLY A 48 -10.32 -9.44 4.69
N GLU A 49 -10.03 -10.64 5.21
CA GLU A 49 -9.54 -10.80 6.58
C GLU A 49 -8.18 -10.13 6.78
N ALA A 50 -7.23 -10.34 5.86
CA ALA A 50 -5.93 -9.69 5.90
C ALA A 50 -6.03 -8.15 5.90
N PHE A 51 -6.90 -7.60 5.05
CA PHE A 51 -7.15 -6.17 4.98
C PHE A 51 -7.69 -5.62 6.31
N ARG A 52 -8.72 -6.25 6.88
CA ARG A 52 -9.29 -5.86 8.18
C ARG A 52 -8.29 -5.99 9.35
N MET A 53 -7.35 -6.91 9.26
CA MET A 53 -6.23 -7.05 10.21
C MET A 53 -5.12 -6.02 9.97
N GLY A 54 -5.33 -5.02 9.10
CA GLY A 54 -4.40 -3.93 8.85
C GLY A 54 -3.15 -4.36 8.10
N TRP A 55 -3.19 -5.42 7.30
CA TRP A 55 -2.00 -5.90 6.60
C TRP A 55 -1.43 -4.87 5.64
N LEU A 56 -2.29 -4.21 4.84
CA LEU A 56 -1.88 -3.17 3.92
C LEU A 56 -1.25 -1.99 4.68
N HIS A 57 -1.98 -1.43 5.64
CA HIS A 57 -1.57 -0.26 6.44
C HIS A 57 -0.27 -0.44 7.24
N ASN A 58 0.13 -1.68 7.54
CA ASN A 58 1.33 -1.98 8.33
C ASN A 58 2.38 -2.75 7.53
N VAL A 59 2.29 -2.76 6.19
CA VAL A 59 3.20 -3.59 5.40
C VAL A 59 4.63 -3.05 5.44
N LEU A 60 4.82 -1.74 5.39
CA LEU A 60 6.16 -1.16 5.34
C LEU A 60 6.86 -1.06 6.70
N SER A 61 6.13 -1.15 7.81
CA SER A 61 6.73 -1.28 9.15
C SER A 61 7.30 -2.68 9.46
N ARG A 62 7.03 -3.70 8.63
CA ARG A 62 7.52 -5.07 8.84
C ARG A 62 8.91 -5.26 8.25
N ILE A 63 9.82 -5.85 9.03
CA ILE A 63 11.17 -6.16 8.59
C ILE A 63 11.13 -7.15 7.40
N THR A 64 11.90 -6.83 6.37
CA THR A 64 11.62 -7.03 4.93
C THR A 64 11.61 -8.45 4.31
N PRO A 65 11.93 -9.59 4.96
CA PRO A 65 11.82 -10.88 4.25
C PRO A 65 10.37 -11.32 3.98
N LEU A 66 9.44 -11.06 4.91
CA LEU A 66 8.07 -11.60 4.82
C LEU A 66 7.17 -10.82 3.86
N THR A 67 7.45 -9.54 3.65
CA THR A 67 6.62 -8.62 2.86
C THR A 67 6.83 -8.77 1.36
N MET A 68 8.03 -9.16 0.94
CA MET A 68 8.32 -9.42 -0.48
C MET A 68 7.71 -10.73 -1.01
N HIS A 69 7.58 -11.76 -0.17
CA HIS A 69 7.03 -13.05 -0.61
C HIS A 69 5.52 -13.02 -0.89
N ARG A 70 4.83 -11.92 -0.55
CA ARG A 70 3.37 -11.79 -0.68
C ARG A 70 2.97 -10.51 -1.40
N MET A 71 3.87 -9.95 -2.23
CA MET A 71 3.61 -8.72 -2.97
C MET A 71 2.26 -8.77 -3.73
N ASP A 72 1.99 -9.89 -4.42
CA ASP A 72 0.73 -10.06 -5.16
C ASP A 72 -0.52 -9.98 -4.25
N ASP A 73 -0.47 -10.59 -3.05
CA ASP A 73 -1.56 -10.49 -2.06
C ASP A 73 -1.80 -9.00 -1.69
N TYR A 74 -0.73 -8.20 -1.52
CA TYR A 74 -0.85 -6.77 -1.19
C TYR A 74 -1.37 -5.92 -2.34
N LEU A 75 -0.96 -6.21 -3.58
CA LEU A 75 -1.47 -5.53 -4.77
C LEU A 75 -2.95 -5.83 -4.97
N MET A 76 -3.37 -7.09 -4.78
CA MET A 76 -4.78 -7.46 -4.82
C MET A 76 -5.56 -6.78 -3.68
N ILE A 77 -5.01 -6.71 -2.47
CA ILE A 77 -5.66 -6.02 -1.35
C ILE A 77 -5.85 -4.52 -1.65
N ALA A 78 -4.83 -3.87 -2.19
CA ALA A 78 -4.88 -2.47 -2.60
C ALA A 78 -5.96 -2.23 -3.66
N ASP A 79 -6.03 -3.08 -4.69
CA ASP A 79 -7.00 -2.96 -5.77
C ASP A 79 -8.44 -3.27 -5.31
N LEU A 80 -8.62 -4.28 -4.46
CA LEU A 80 -9.94 -4.76 -4.03
C LEU A 80 -10.60 -3.89 -2.96
N PHE A 81 -9.84 -3.37 -1.98
CA PHE A 81 -10.43 -2.86 -0.74
C PHE A 81 -10.22 -1.37 -0.50
N VAL A 82 -9.33 -0.71 -1.26
CA VAL A 82 -9.25 0.76 -1.27
C VAL A 82 -10.24 1.25 -2.32
N LEU A 83 -11.27 1.97 -1.90
CA LEU A 83 -12.44 2.26 -2.73
C LEU A 83 -12.49 3.70 -3.25
N ASP A 84 -11.72 4.60 -2.64
CA ASP A 84 -11.70 6.01 -2.98
C ASP A 84 -10.28 6.60 -2.88
N ALA A 85 -10.15 7.81 -3.42
CA ALA A 85 -8.90 8.56 -3.45
C ALA A 85 -8.40 8.91 -2.03
N GLU A 86 -9.30 9.23 -1.11
CA GLU A 86 -8.96 9.58 0.28
C GLU A 86 -8.34 8.39 1.02
N GLY A 87 -8.92 7.20 0.88
CA GLY A 87 -8.37 5.96 1.40
C GLY A 87 -7.01 5.61 0.79
N ALA A 88 -6.82 5.85 -0.50
CA ALA A 88 -5.52 5.67 -1.15
C ALA A 88 -4.47 6.63 -0.59
N ASP A 89 -4.80 7.91 -0.46
CA ASP A 89 -3.90 8.92 0.13
C ASP A 89 -3.55 8.58 1.58
N HIS A 90 -4.51 8.11 2.38
CA HIS A 90 -4.25 7.67 3.75
C HIS A 90 -3.29 6.47 3.83
N VAL A 91 -3.40 5.50 2.92
CA VAL A 91 -2.45 4.39 2.85
C VAL A 91 -1.06 4.90 2.47
N LEU A 92 -0.95 5.82 1.50
CA LEU A 92 0.33 6.39 1.09
C LEU A 92 0.96 7.26 2.18
N ASP A 93 0.18 8.07 2.91
CA ASP A 93 0.66 8.83 4.07
C ASP A 93 1.24 7.89 5.13
N ARG A 94 0.55 6.77 5.37
CA ARG A 94 1.03 5.75 6.31
C ARG A 94 2.32 5.10 5.83
N PHE A 95 2.44 4.85 4.53
CA PHE A 95 3.65 4.31 3.93
C PHE A 95 4.83 5.26 4.02
N ASP A 96 4.60 6.56 3.79
CA ASP A 96 5.62 7.60 3.95
C ASP A 96 6.14 7.61 5.41
N ALA A 97 5.24 7.55 6.39
CA ALA A 97 5.60 7.49 7.81
C ALA A 97 6.34 6.19 8.20
N ASP A 98 5.90 5.02 7.68
CA ASP A 98 6.56 3.74 7.94
C ASP A 98 7.98 3.71 7.34
N LEU A 99 8.18 4.27 6.14
CA LEU A 99 9.50 4.39 5.52
C LEU A 99 10.42 5.31 6.32
N GLU A 100 9.92 6.45 6.80
CA GLU A 100 10.68 7.39 7.63
C GLU A 100 11.15 6.71 8.92
N LEU A 101 10.23 6.01 9.60
CA LEU A 101 10.54 5.25 10.81
C LEU A 101 11.55 4.14 10.54
N PHE A 102 11.39 3.38 9.45
CA PHE A 102 12.33 2.34 9.06
C PHE A 102 13.73 2.91 8.86
N CYS A 103 13.85 4.02 8.10
CA CYS A 103 15.15 4.63 7.85
C CYS A 103 15.78 5.19 9.13
N SER A 104 14.98 5.74 10.05
CA SER A 104 15.45 6.20 11.37
C SER A 104 15.99 5.04 12.22
N VAL A 105 15.21 3.96 12.38
CA VAL A 105 15.59 2.80 13.20
C VAL A 105 16.79 2.04 12.61
N ALA A 106 16.87 1.98 11.28
CA ALA A 106 17.92 1.32 10.54
C ALA A 106 19.16 2.21 10.30
N GLU A 107 19.14 3.46 10.77
CA GLU A 107 20.18 4.48 10.54
C GLU A 107 20.56 4.64 9.05
N ILE A 108 19.56 4.63 8.16
CA ILE A 108 19.74 4.82 6.72
C ILE A 108 19.62 6.30 6.41
N THR A 109 20.69 6.94 5.95
CA THR A 109 20.61 8.31 5.45
C THR A 109 20.20 8.32 3.97
N VAL A 110 19.10 9.00 3.66
CA VAL A 110 18.63 9.23 2.30
C VAL A 110 18.94 10.67 1.89
N THR A 111 19.52 10.87 0.72
CA THR A 111 19.87 12.21 0.20
C THR A 111 19.10 12.52 -1.08
N GLU A 112 18.97 13.81 -1.43
CA GLU A 112 18.21 14.28 -2.60
C GLU A 112 18.72 13.72 -3.94
N HIS A 113 19.97 13.26 -3.99
CA HIS A 113 20.57 12.67 -5.18
C HIS A 113 20.33 11.17 -5.30
N MET A 114 19.77 10.53 -4.27
CA MET A 114 19.46 9.11 -4.31
C MET A 114 18.24 8.85 -5.19
N THR A 115 18.20 7.65 -5.78
CA THR A 115 17.10 7.11 -6.55
C THR A 115 16.79 5.71 -6.05
N GLY A 116 15.67 5.12 -6.49
CA GLY A 116 15.29 3.76 -6.09
C GLY A 116 16.36 2.69 -6.42
N GLN A 117 17.33 3.01 -7.30
CA GLN A 117 18.44 2.12 -7.65
C GLN A 117 19.70 2.33 -6.81
N THR A 118 19.88 3.53 -6.25
CA THR A 118 21.11 3.92 -5.54
C THR A 118 20.97 3.93 -4.02
N VAL A 119 19.75 3.73 -3.49
CA VAL A 119 19.55 3.48 -2.07
C VAL A 119 20.09 2.11 -1.65
N SER A 120 20.19 1.88 -0.34
CA SER A 120 20.62 0.60 0.21
C SER A 120 19.62 -0.54 -0.08
N ASP A 121 20.12 -1.78 -0.13
CA ASP A 121 19.32 -2.94 -0.57
C ASP A 121 18.10 -3.21 0.33
N GLU A 122 18.21 -2.93 1.63
CA GLU A 122 17.10 -3.02 2.57
C GLU A 122 15.99 -2.01 2.29
N LEU A 123 16.35 -0.81 1.81
CA LEU A 123 15.38 0.22 1.44
C LEU A 123 14.78 -0.06 0.06
N LYS A 124 15.57 -0.61 -0.89
CA LYS A 124 15.07 -0.99 -2.23
C LYS A 124 13.84 -1.89 -2.17
N ALA A 125 13.84 -2.86 -1.26
CA ALA A 125 12.72 -3.79 -1.11
C ALA A 125 11.43 -3.09 -0.63
N HIS A 126 11.54 -2.15 0.31
CA HIS A 126 10.40 -1.35 0.75
C HIS A 126 9.91 -0.39 -0.34
N LEU A 127 10.84 0.31 -1.02
CA LEU A 127 10.50 1.21 -2.12
C LEU A 127 9.82 0.46 -3.27
N LYS A 128 10.29 -0.75 -3.60
CA LYS A 128 9.67 -1.58 -4.64
C LYS A 128 8.22 -1.90 -4.31
N LEU A 129 7.93 -2.30 -3.06
CA LEU A 129 6.57 -2.62 -2.64
C LEU A 129 5.69 -1.36 -2.59
N TYR A 130 6.22 -0.26 -2.05
CA TYR A 130 5.56 1.04 -2.07
C TYR A 130 5.16 1.40 -3.50
N SER A 131 6.12 1.45 -4.43
CA SER A 131 5.88 1.90 -5.81
C SER A 131 4.88 1.00 -6.53
N ALA A 132 4.92 -0.31 -6.28
CA ALA A 132 3.96 -1.23 -6.89
C ALA A 132 2.52 -0.99 -6.39
N ILE A 133 2.33 -0.78 -5.09
CA ILE A 133 1.01 -0.46 -4.51
C ILE A 133 0.55 0.95 -4.94
N ALA A 134 1.45 1.93 -4.92
CA ALA A 134 1.16 3.29 -5.34
C ALA A 134 0.71 3.33 -6.80
N GLN A 135 1.33 2.53 -7.68
CA GLN A 135 0.88 2.41 -9.07
C GLN A 135 -0.55 1.90 -9.20
N VAL A 136 -0.96 0.91 -8.38
CA VAL A 136 -2.36 0.45 -8.34
C VAL A 136 -3.30 1.62 -8.01
N PHE A 137 -2.92 2.47 -7.07
CA PHE A 137 -3.72 3.65 -6.73
C PHE A 137 -3.72 4.71 -7.83
N TYR A 138 -2.59 4.98 -8.48
CA TYR A 138 -2.51 5.95 -9.58
C TYR A 138 -3.29 5.53 -10.82
N ASP A 139 -3.36 4.22 -11.07
CA ASP A 139 -4.17 3.67 -12.16
C ASP A 139 -5.67 3.73 -11.85
N LYS A 140 -6.03 3.74 -10.56
CA LYS A 140 -7.42 3.65 -10.07
C LYS A 140 -8.04 5.00 -9.72
N PHE A 141 -7.24 5.92 -9.19
CA PHE A 141 -7.70 7.19 -8.62
C PHE A 141 -6.89 8.37 -9.18
N PRO A 142 -7.53 9.55 -9.37
CA PRO A 142 -6.84 10.76 -9.83
C PRO A 142 -6.10 11.46 -8.67
N ILE A 143 -5.17 10.76 -8.02
CA ILE A 143 -4.34 11.29 -6.93
C ILE A 143 -2.96 11.73 -7.41
N GLU A 144 -2.27 12.55 -6.62
CA GLU A 144 -0.92 13.02 -6.96
C GLU A 144 0.10 11.88 -6.89
N GLN A 145 0.96 11.79 -7.91
CA GLN A 145 2.08 10.85 -7.89
C GLN A 145 3.14 11.28 -6.88
N ARG A 146 3.48 10.38 -5.96
CA ARG A 146 4.44 10.61 -4.88
C ARG A 146 5.78 9.97 -5.23
N ASP A 147 6.85 10.70 -4.97
CA ASP A 147 8.19 10.14 -4.94
C ASP A 147 8.58 9.87 -3.49
N PRO A 148 8.62 8.59 -3.04
CA PRO A 148 8.92 8.26 -1.66
C PRO A 148 10.32 8.72 -1.22
N ILE A 149 11.28 8.85 -2.15
CA ILE A 149 12.62 9.35 -1.81
C ILE A 149 12.57 10.84 -1.52
N ARG A 150 11.86 11.62 -2.35
CA ARG A 150 11.69 13.06 -2.10
C ARG A 150 10.97 13.31 -0.77
N ARG A 151 9.98 12.48 -0.43
CA ARG A 151 9.29 12.55 0.87
C ARG A 151 10.27 12.33 2.02
N LEU A 152 11.08 11.28 1.95
CA LEU A 152 12.12 10.98 2.95
C LEU A 152 13.14 12.11 3.11
N THR A 153 13.57 12.75 2.02
CA THR A 153 14.55 13.86 2.08
C THR A 153 13.95 15.16 2.62
N SER A 154 12.64 15.36 2.44
CA SER A 154 11.92 16.54 2.95
C SER A 154 11.49 16.41 4.41
N ALA A 155 11.54 15.20 4.97
CA ALA A 155 11.16 14.93 6.35
C ALA A 155 12.17 15.57 7.31
N GLN A 156 11.83 16.72 7.87
CA GLN A 156 12.57 17.38 8.95
C GLN A 156 12.35 16.60 10.25
N GLY A 157 12.93 15.40 10.37
CA GLY A 157 12.54 14.49 11.43
C GLY A 157 13.34 13.21 11.61
N MET A 158 14.44 12.98 10.86
CA MET A 158 15.32 11.81 11.10
C MET A 158 16.13 11.91 12.40
N HIS A 159 15.54 12.42 13.48
CA HIS A 159 16.16 12.54 14.79
C HIS A 159 15.71 11.42 15.75
N ASP A 160 16.70 10.61 16.13
CA ASP A 160 16.90 9.99 17.44
C ASP A 160 15.98 8.85 17.92
N TYR A 161 15.35 8.08 17.04
CA TYR A 161 14.82 6.77 17.44
C TYR A 161 15.62 5.61 16.84
N SER A 162 16.73 5.27 17.49
CA SER A 162 17.46 4.03 17.22
C SER A 162 16.96 2.91 18.15
N ASN A 163 16.73 1.73 17.59
CA ASN A 163 16.50 0.52 18.38
C ASN A 163 17.68 -0.44 18.15
N PRO A 164 18.59 -0.62 19.14
CA PRO A 164 19.80 -1.43 18.98
C PRO A 164 19.54 -2.85 18.50
N PHE A 165 18.43 -3.47 18.91
CA PHE A 165 18.07 -4.82 18.49
C PHE A 165 17.69 -4.88 17.00
N ILE A 166 16.86 -3.94 16.55
CA ILE A 166 16.45 -3.87 15.14
C ILE A 166 17.65 -3.51 14.27
N LYS A 167 18.49 -2.57 14.72
CA LYS A 167 19.75 -2.23 14.05
C LYS A 167 20.65 -3.45 13.89
N GLU A 168 20.91 -4.18 14.97
CA GLU A 168 21.75 -5.38 14.91
C GLU A 168 21.18 -6.47 14.00
N PHE A 169 19.85 -6.64 14.00
CA PHE A 169 19.18 -7.54 13.08
C PHE A 169 19.40 -7.12 11.62
N ILE A 170 19.20 -5.84 11.28
CA ILE A 170 19.38 -5.30 9.93
C ILE A 170 20.84 -5.43 9.52
N ASP A 171 21.78 -5.05 10.38
CA ASP A 171 23.22 -5.12 10.11
C ASP A 171 23.68 -6.55 9.84
N SER A 172 23.16 -7.53 10.59
CA SER A 172 23.42 -8.95 10.37
C SER A 172 22.79 -9.44 9.07
N ARG A 173 21.52 -9.10 8.83
CA ARG A 173 20.75 -9.57 7.66
C ARG A 173 21.29 -9.05 6.34
N PHE A 174 21.73 -7.79 6.32
CA PHE A 174 22.25 -7.09 5.14
C PHE A 174 23.78 -6.98 5.14
N ASN A 175 24.46 -7.67 6.07
CA ASN A 175 25.92 -7.79 6.12
C ASN A 175 26.66 -6.43 6.15
N ARG A 176 26.11 -5.47 6.91
CA ARG A 176 26.68 -4.12 7.07
C ARG A 176 27.90 -4.09 8.00
N LYS A 177 28.05 -5.08 8.88
CA LYS A 177 29.26 -5.31 9.69
C LYS A 177 30.33 -6.03 8.86
N LYS A 178 30.98 -5.32 7.94
CA LYS A 178 32.25 -5.73 7.32
C LYS A 178 33.28 -4.63 7.47
#